data_AF-A0A1C5ESV7-F1
#
_entry.id   AF-A0A1C5ESV7-F1
#
_cell.length_a   1.000
_cell.length_b   1.000
_cell.length_c   1.000
_cell.angle_alpha   90.00
_cell.angle_beta   90.00
_cell.angle_gamma   90.00
#
_symmetry.space_group_name_H-M   'P 1'
#
loop_
_entity.id
_entity.type
_entity.pdbx_description
1 polymer ?
#
loop_
_entity_poly.entity_id
_entity_poly.type
_entity_poly.pdbx_seq_one_letter_code
_entity_poly.pdbx_strand_id
1 'polypeptide(L)'
;WAGALAGIAFRVFWVGAPRWLYTPCYIALGWAAIFFLPDFLRTGGIAVMTLIVVGGLLYSVGAVIYGTKRPNPSPRWFGFHEVFHSFTLAAFVVHYVGISLVAYQHP
;
A
#
# COMPACT_ATOMS: atom_id res chain seq x y z
N TRP A 1 -15.23 1.46 -5.30
CA TRP A 1 -16.17 0.97 -4.27
C TRP A 1 -16.46 -0.52 -4.34
N ALA A 2 -16.75 -1.10 -5.52
CA ALA A 2 -17.00 -2.55 -5.65
C ALA A 2 -15.90 -3.44 -5.02
N GLY A 3 -14.62 -3.15 -5.27
CA GLY A 3 -13.51 -3.88 -4.65
C GLY A 3 -13.46 -3.79 -3.12
N ALA A 4 -13.86 -2.66 -2.53
CA ALA A 4 -13.93 -2.50 -1.09
C ALA A 4 -15.08 -3.34 -0.49
N LEU A 5 -16.26 -3.31 -1.12
CA LEU A 5 -17.39 -4.15 -0.71
C LEU A 5 -17.06 -5.64 -0.81
N ALA A 6 -16.40 -6.05 -1.90
CA ALA A 6 -15.93 -7.42 -2.06
C ALA A 6 -14.91 -7.81 -0.99
N GLY A 7 -13.95 -6.93 -0.68
CA GLY A 7 -12.97 -7.15 0.39
C GLY A 7 -13.61 -7.26 1.79
N ILE A 8 -14.61 -6.43 2.08
CA ILE A 8 -15.40 -6.50 3.33
C ILE A 8 -16.14 -7.84 3.40
N ALA A 9 -16.90 -8.19 2.36
CA ALA A 9 -17.66 -9.45 2.31
C ALA A 9 -16.72 -10.65 2.49
N PHE A 10 -15.60 -10.68 1.76
CA PHE A 10 -14.58 -11.72 1.88
C PHE A 10 -14.08 -11.86 3.33
N ARG A 11 -13.78 -10.76 4.02
CA ARG A 11 -13.24 -10.82 5.39
C ARG A 11 -14.28 -11.16 6.45
N VAL A 12 -15.54 -10.75 6.26
CA VAL A 12 -16.65 -11.03 7.18
C VAL A 12 -17.12 -12.46 7.05
N PHE A 13 -17.31 -12.96 5.83
CA PHE A 13 -17.82 -14.32 5.60
C PHE A 13 -16.73 -15.41 5.65
N TRP A 14 -15.44 -15.04 5.62
CA TRP A 14 -14.32 -15.99 5.68
C TRP A 14 -13.18 -15.53 6.60
N VAL A 15 -13.48 -15.48 7.90
CA VAL A 15 -12.54 -15.03 8.95
C VAL A 15 -11.24 -15.86 8.98
N GLY A 16 -11.36 -17.18 8.77
CA GLY A 16 -10.24 -18.13 8.77
C GLY A 16 -9.44 -18.23 7.47
N ALA A 17 -9.67 -17.33 6.50
CA ALA A 17 -8.97 -17.38 5.22
C ALA A 17 -7.44 -17.33 5.41
N PRO A 18 -6.67 -18.16 4.67
CA PRO A 18 -5.22 -18.23 4.81
C PRO A 18 -4.58 -16.89 4.42
N ARG A 19 -3.44 -16.58 5.05
CA ARG A 19 -2.74 -15.29 4.87
C ARG A 19 -2.31 -15.01 3.43
N TRP A 20 -1.91 -16.07 2.75
CA TRP A 20 -1.58 -16.04 1.33
C TRP A 20 -2.74 -15.61 0.43
N LEU A 21 -4.00 -15.75 0.86
CA LEU A 21 -5.14 -15.34 0.03
C LEU A 21 -5.43 -13.85 0.18
N TYR A 22 -5.43 -13.31 1.40
CA TYR A 22 -5.80 -11.91 1.59
C TYR A 22 -4.67 -10.94 1.26
N THR A 23 -3.39 -11.27 1.50
CA THR A 23 -2.28 -10.35 1.22
C THR A 23 -2.21 -9.94 -0.26
N PRO A 24 -2.30 -10.86 -1.25
CA PRO A 24 -2.38 -10.50 -2.66
C PRO A 24 -3.64 -9.71 -3.01
N CYS A 25 -4.80 -10.00 -2.40
CA CYS A 25 -6.02 -9.22 -2.63
C CYS A 25 -5.85 -7.75 -2.22
N TYR A 26 -5.20 -7.48 -1.08
CA TYR A 26 -4.89 -6.11 -0.66
C TYR A 26 -3.89 -5.43 -1.59
N ILE A 27 -2.88 -6.15 -2.07
CA ILE A 27 -1.92 -5.64 -3.07
C ILE A 27 -2.62 -5.28 -4.37
N ALA A 28 -3.47 -6.17 -4.89
CA ALA A 28 -4.24 -5.93 -6.11
C ALA A 28 -5.13 -4.68 -5.99
N LEU A 29 -5.78 -4.52 -4.83
CA LEU A 29 -6.59 -3.33 -4.55
C LEU A 29 -5.73 -2.04 -4.56
N GLY A 30 -4.54 -2.08 -3.97
CA GLY A 30 -3.62 -0.93 -3.97
C GLY A 30 -3.06 -0.60 -5.37
N TRP A 31 -2.78 -1.62 -6.18
CA TRP A 31 -2.26 -1.45 -7.54
C TRP A 31 -3.29 -0.89 -8.53
N ALA A 32 -4.57 -0.80 -8.15
CA ALA A 32 -5.58 -0.11 -8.95
C ALA A 32 -5.20 1.35 -9.25
N ALA A 33 -4.35 1.98 -8.42
CA ALA A 33 -3.82 3.32 -8.65
C ALA A 33 -3.01 3.45 -9.97
N ILE A 34 -2.47 2.36 -10.52
CA ILE A 34 -1.68 2.38 -11.75
C ILE A 34 -2.48 2.88 -12.95
N PHE A 35 -3.77 2.54 -13.01
CA PHE A 35 -4.66 2.99 -14.07
C PHE A 35 -4.83 4.52 -14.09
N PHE A 36 -4.50 5.19 -12.99
CA PHE A 36 -4.60 6.64 -12.81
C PHE A 36 -3.23 7.34 -12.88
N LEU A 37 -2.12 6.62 -13.11
CA LEU A 37 -0.79 7.24 -13.24
C LEU A 37 -0.72 8.33 -14.32
N PRO A 38 -1.32 8.16 -15.52
CA PRO A 38 -1.34 9.23 -16.52
C PRO A 38 -2.08 10.48 -16.03
N ASP A 39 -3.13 10.32 -15.21
CA ASP A 39 -3.87 11.45 -14.63
C ASP A 39 -3.02 12.14 -13.57
N PHE A 40 -2.39 11.39 -12.66
CA PHE A 40 -1.49 11.94 -11.66
C PHE A 40 -0.34 12.74 -12.27
N LEU A 41 0.22 12.28 -13.39
CA LEU A 41 1.27 13.01 -14.09
C LEU A 41 0.73 14.31 -14.73
N ARG A 42 -0.45 14.26 -15.35
CA ARG A 42 -1.04 15.42 -16.03
C ARG A 42 -1.53 16.50 -15.06
N THR A 43 -2.13 16.11 -13.95
CA THR A 43 -2.76 17.06 -13.00
C THR A 43 -1.87 17.40 -11.82
N GLY A 44 -1.14 16.42 -11.26
CA GLY A 44 -0.25 16.60 -10.11
C GLY A 44 1.23 16.77 -10.47
N GLY A 45 1.60 16.55 -11.73
CA GLY A 45 2.98 16.65 -12.19
C GLY A 45 3.89 15.51 -11.73
N ILE A 46 5.17 15.64 -12.06
CA ILE A 46 6.16 14.57 -11.84
C ILE A 46 6.41 14.28 -10.35
N ALA A 47 6.28 15.28 -9.49
CA ALA A 47 6.45 15.13 -8.05
C ALA A 47 5.37 14.20 -7.46
N VAL A 48 4.10 14.45 -7.74
CA VAL A 48 2.97 13.63 -7.27
C VAL A 48 3.08 12.22 -7.84
N MET A 49 3.33 12.08 -9.15
CA MET A 49 3.51 10.76 -9.76
C MET A 49 4.62 9.96 -9.08
N THR A 50 5.77 10.58 -8.82
CA THR A 50 6.91 9.94 -8.15
C THR A 50 6.53 9.47 -6.75
N LEU A 51 5.86 10.30 -5.96
CA LEU A 51 5.41 9.94 -4.61
C LEU A 51 4.41 8.77 -4.65
N ILE A 52 3.46 8.77 -5.59
CA ILE A 52 2.51 7.65 -5.75
C ILE A 52 3.23 6.35 -6.07
N VAL A 53 4.18 6.37 -7.02
CA VAL A 53 4.97 5.20 -7.40
C VAL A 53 5.83 4.71 -6.23
N VAL A 54 6.57 5.59 -5.57
CA VAL A 54 7.43 5.23 -4.43
C VAL A 54 6.60 4.65 -3.29
N GLY A 55 5.46 5.26 -2.95
CA GLY A 55 4.56 4.71 -1.93
C GLY A 55 4.03 3.33 -2.31
N GLY A 56 3.66 3.11 -3.57
CA GLY A 56 3.24 1.80 -4.08
C GLY A 56 4.32 0.72 -4.00
N LEU A 57 5.57 1.09 -4.31
CA LEU A 57 6.73 0.20 -4.19
C LEU A 57 7.04 -0.14 -2.73
N LEU A 58 7.05 0.85 -1.83
CA LEU A 58 7.25 0.65 -0.39
C LEU A 58 6.21 -0.31 0.19
N TYR A 59 4.92 -0.10 -0.16
CA TYR A 59 3.84 -0.98 0.27
C TYR A 59 4.04 -2.42 -0.24
N SER A 60 4.47 -2.58 -1.50
CA SER A 60 4.71 -3.88 -2.11
C SER A 60 5.90 -4.60 -1.48
N VAL A 61 7.00 -3.90 -1.19
CA VAL A 61 8.16 -4.45 -0.46
C VAL A 61 7.74 -4.92 0.94
N GLY A 62 6.96 -4.12 1.66
CA GLY A 62 6.40 -4.53 2.95
C GLY A 62 5.60 -5.83 2.84
N ALA A 63 4.72 -5.96 1.86
CA ALA A 63 3.91 -7.16 1.67
C ALA A 63 4.74 -8.40 1.32
N VAL A 64 5.81 -8.25 0.53
CA VAL A 64 6.78 -9.33 0.26
C VAL A 64 7.48 -9.76 1.56
N ILE A 65 7.90 -8.82 2.39
CA ILE A 65 8.52 -9.11 3.70
C ILE A 65 7.54 -9.84 4.61
N TYR A 66 6.27 -9.40 4.65
CA TYR A 66 5.23 -10.06 5.41
C TYR A 66 4.98 -11.50 4.95
N GLY A 67 4.92 -11.72 3.63
CA GLY A 67 4.69 -13.04 3.04
C GLY A 67 5.87 -14.00 3.22
N THR A 68 7.10 -13.53 3.01
CA THR A 68 8.33 -14.32 3.13
C THR A 68 8.81 -14.47 4.57
N LYS A 69 8.29 -13.64 5.49
CA LYS A 69 8.73 -13.53 6.88
C LYS A 69 10.21 -13.19 7.02
N ARG A 70 10.78 -12.48 6.05
CA ARG A 70 12.18 -12.05 6.01
C ARG A 70 12.29 -10.63 5.43
N PRO A 71 13.21 -9.77 5.93
CA PRO A 71 14.16 -10.03 7.00
C PRO A 71 13.50 -10.09 8.37
N ASN A 72 14.19 -10.67 9.35
CA ASN A 72 13.73 -10.75 10.74
C ASN A 72 14.85 -10.25 11.69
N PRO A 73 15.12 -8.93 11.71
CA PRO A 73 16.33 -8.36 12.32
C PRO A 73 16.48 -8.70 13.81
N SER A 74 15.39 -8.65 14.56
CA SER A 74 15.35 -9.01 15.97
C SER A 74 14.01 -9.67 16.28
N PRO A 75 13.95 -11.01 16.37
CA PRO A 75 12.72 -11.74 16.65
C PRO A 75 12.00 -11.32 17.95
N ARG A 76 12.73 -10.69 18.87
CA ARG A 76 12.21 -10.25 20.17
C ARG A 76 11.67 -8.82 20.18
N TRP A 77 12.19 -7.93 19.34
CA TRP A 77 11.92 -6.49 19.42
C TRP A 77 11.49 -5.85 18.10
N PHE A 78 11.99 -6.36 16.98
CA PHE A 78 11.75 -5.80 15.66
C PHE A 78 11.88 -6.91 14.62
N GLY A 79 10.82 -7.71 14.50
CA GLY A 79 10.76 -8.81 13.58
C GLY A 79 10.21 -8.41 12.21
N PHE A 80 9.92 -9.40 11.38
CA PHE A 80 9.40 -9.17 10.03
C PHE A 80 8.06 -8.42 10.00
N HIS A 81 7.24 -8.53 11.05
CA HIS A 81 5.97 -7.80 11.15
C HIS A 81 6.20 -6.31 11.36
N GLU A 82 7.13 -5.96 12.23
CA GLU A 82 7.50 -4.58 12.51
C GLU A 82 8.16 -3.94 11.30
N VAL A 83 9.03 -4.69 10.60
CA VAL A 83 9.58 -4.27 9.30
C VAL A 83 8.46 -3.99 8.29
N PHE A 84 7.51 -4.92 8.13
CA PHE A 84 6.33 -4.71 7.29
C PHE A 84 5.59 -3.42 7.66
N HIS A 85 5.31 -3.21 8.95
CA HIS A 85 4.63 -2.02 9.42
C HIS A 85 5.40 -0.74 9.10
N SER A 86 6.72 -0.72 9.27
CA SER A 86 7.56 0.43 8.91
C SER A 86 7.47 0.75 7.42
N PHE A 87 7.49 -0.26 6.54
CA PHE A 87 7.30 -0.04 5.09
C PHE A 87 5.91 0.50 4.78
N THR A 88 4.85 -0.04 5.40
CA THR A 88 3.49 0.47 5.19
C THR A 88 3.29 1.88 5.73
N LEU A 89 3.94 2.23 6.84
CA LEU A 89 3.91 3.58 7.40
C LEU A 89 4.65 4.57 6.49
N ALA A 90 5.82 4.19 5.98
CA ALA A 90 6.55 5.00 5.02
C ALA A 90 5.74 5.21 3.73
N ALA A 91 5.12 4.14 3.21
CA ALA A 91 4.20 4.22 2.07
C ALA A 91 3.06 5.21 2.31
N PHE A 92 2.40 5.12 3.48
CA PHE A 92 1.35 6.05 3.90
C PHE A 92 1.83 7.50 3.91
N VAL A 93 2.99 7.79 4.53
CA VAL A 93 3.54 9.14 4.61
C VAL A 93 3.80 9.70 3.20
N VAL A 94 4.41 8.91 2.32
CA VAL A 94 4.72 9.33 0.95
C VAL A 94 3.44 9.60 0.15
N HIS A 95 2.43 8.72 0.24
CA HIS A 95 1.13 8.95 -0.40
C HIS A 95 0.40 10.16 0.15
N TYR A 96 0.40 10.32 1.48
CA TYR A 96 -0.22 11.47 2.15
C TYR A 96 0.39 12.79 1.67
N VAL A 97 1.72 12.87 1.59
CA VAL A 97 2.42 14.05 1.04
C VAL A 97 2.01 14.28 -0.41
N GLY A 98 2.01 13.25 -1.27
CA GLY A 98 1.63 13.40 -2.68
C GLY A 98 0.20 13.90 -2.87
N ILE A 99 -0.75 13.38 -2.08
CA ILE A 99 -2.14 13.85 -2.09
C ILE A 99 -2.24 15.28 -1.56
N SER A 100 -1.48 15.61 -0.51
CA SER A 100 -1.48 16.95 0.09
C SER A 100 -0.97 18.01 -0.88
N LEU A 101 0.02 17.69 -1.72
CA LEU A 101 0.47 18.59 -2.79
C LEU A 101 -0.70 18.93 -3.71
N VAL A 102 -1.44 17.95 -4.20
CA VAL A 102 -2.60 18.20 -5.07
C VAL A 102 -3.71 18.94 -4.31
N ALA A 103 -4.03 18.49 -3.11
CA ALA A 103 -5.16 19.01 -2.33
C ALA A 103 -4.98 20.48 -1.89
N TYR A 104 -3.73 20.94 -1.71
CA TYR A 104 -3.45 22.30 -1.23
C TYR A 104 -2.83 23.22 -2.30
N GLN A 105 -2.44 22.70 -3.47
CA GLN A 105 -1.93 23.53 -4.57
C GLN A 105 -3.03 24.17 -5.43
N HIS A 106 -4.28 23.72 -5.31
CA HIS A 106 -5.41 24.32 -6.00
C HIS A 106 -6.21 25.25 -5.05
N PRO A 107 -6.29 26.56 -5.31
CA PRO A 107 -7.19 27.49 -4.61
C PRO A 107 -8.67 27.24 -4.94
#